data_AF-A0A7J3A446-F1
#
_entry.id   AF-A0A7J3A446-F1
#
_cell.length_a   1.000
_cell.length_b   1.000
_cell.length_c   1.000
_cell.angle_alpha   90.00
_cell.angle_beta   90.00
_cell.angle_gamma   90.00
#
_symmetry.space_group_name_H-M   'P 1'
#
loop_
_entity.id
_entity.type
_entity.pdbx_description
1 polymer ?
#
loop_
_entity_poly.entity_id
_entity_poly.type
_entity_poly.pdbx_seq_one_letter_code
_entity_poly.pdbx_strand_id
1 'polypeptide(L)'
;MDEKSSEIYGYIVSFEPVLKKNIVSYRVRVVSPDVKSWIIYMREIPRRFKLGVFARIKTIVSKQTEEEKYIADEVEIFEDQKTYEFVESIIEEISRGTVTIVSGWRMDRFFSLPVTDEEILRKLTGEFPLRVMCLFIEMGRGLNLASIMPIKEYKVFSRMLELLRMIEEYEEESDRLSQEGLSNLIQSINP
;
A
#
# COMPACT_ATOMS: atom_id res chain seq x y z
N MET A 1 -30.73 4.90 -6.01
CA MET A 1 -30.02 4.23 -4.89
C MET A 1 -28.82 5.09 -4.62
N ASP A 2 -28.79 5.83 -3.52
CA ASP A 2 -27.71 6.77 -3.23
C ASP A 2 -26.44 5.98 -2.89
N GLU A 3 -25.51 5.92 -3.85
CA GLU A 3 -24.16 5.45 -3.60
C GLU A 3 -23.50 6.42 -2.63
N LYS A 4 -23.42 6.01 -1.36
CA LYS A 4 -22.75 6.78 -0.32
C LYS A 4 -21.24 6.70 -0.59
N SER A 5 -20.74 7.66 -1.37
CA SER A 5 -19.31 7.83 -1.57
C SER A 5 -18.67 8.35 -0.29
N SER A 6 -17.44 7.92 -0.02
CA SER A 6 -16.66 8.37 1.13
C SER A 6 -15.19 8.45 0.75
N GLU A 7 -14.51 9.47 1.26
CA GLU A 7 -13.08 9.67 1.02
C GLU A 7 -12.28 9.13 2.19
N ILE A 8 -11.24 8.36 1.87
CA ILE A 8 -10.28 7.81 2.82
C ILE A 8 -8.93 8.44 2.55
N TYR A 9 -8.28 8.91 3.61
CA TYR A 9 -6.95 9.50 3.56
C TYR A 9 -6.01 8.66 4.43
N GLY A 10 -4.90 8.19 3.87
CA GLY A 10 -3.95 7.39 4.63
C GLY A 10 -2.79 6.84 3.82
N TYR A 11 -1.90 6.16 4.53
CA TYR A 11 -0.77 5.46 3.95
C TYR A 11 -1.16 4.10 3.43
N ILE A 12 -0.71 3.74 2.24
CA ILE A 12 -0.91 2.41 1.66
C ILE A 12 0.13 1.46 2.26
N VAL A 13 -0.28 0.50 3.08
CA VAL A 13 0.65 -0.32 3.89
C VAL A 13 0.71 -1.80 3.49
N SER A 14 -0.25 -2.26 2.69
CA SER A 14 -0.28 -3.62 2.14
C SER A 14 -0.97 -3.64 0.78
N PHE A 15 -0.57 -4.59 -0.06
CA PHE A 15 -1.11 -4.81 -1.38
C PHE A 15 -1.05 -6.30 -1.71
N GLU A 16 -2.22 -6.91 -1.96
CA GLU A 16 -2.35 -8.34 -2.24
C GLU A 16 -3.26 -8.53 -3.46
N PRO A 17 -2.79 -9.18 -4.55
CA PRO A 17 -3.65 -9.50 -5.69
C PRO A 17 -4.65 -10.60 -5.29
N VAL A 18 -5.92 -10.38 -5.67
CA VAL A 18 -7.05 -11.28 -5.44
C VAL A 18 -7.68 -11.61 -6.79
N LEU A 19 -7.56 -12.88 -7.18
CA LEU A 19 -8.19 -13.40 -8.38
C LEU A 19 -9.59 -13.95 -8.04
N LYS A 20 -10.64 -13.40 -8.66
CA LYS A 20 -12.01 -13.91 -8.52
C LYS A 20 -12.71 -13.95 -9.87
N LYS A 21 -13.19 -15.13 -10.28
CA LYS A 21 -13.89 -15.33 -11.57
C LYS A 21 -13.11 -14.74 -12.76
N ASN A 22 -11.80 -14.97 -12.81
CA ASN A 22 -10.87 -14.44 -13.83
C ASN A 22 -10.72 -12.91 -13.86
N ILE A 23 -11.24 -12.19 -12.85
CA ILE A 23 -10.99 -10.76 -12.68
C ILE A 23 -9.94 -10.61 -11.58
N VAL A 24 -8.85 -9.92 -11.91
CA VAL A 24 -7.85 -9.51 -10.93
C VAL A 24 -8.36 -8.24 -10.24
N SER A 25 -8.36 -8.27 -8.92
CA SER A 25 -8.54 -7.10 -8.08
C SER A 25 -7.41 -7.06 -7.06
N TYR A 26 -7.18 -5.93 -6.44
CA TYR A 26 -6.12 -5.76 -5.45
C TYR A 26 -6.75 -5.42 -4.11
N ARG A 27 -6.49 -6.25 -3.11
CA ARG A 27 -6.80 -5.97 -1.72
C ARG A 27 -5.70 -5.06 -1.18
N VAL A 28 -6.07 -3.82 -0.92
CA VAL A 28 -5.16 -2.78 -0.47
C VAL A 28 -5.51 -2.37 0.94
N ARG A 29 -4.50 -2.29 1.79
CA ARG A 29 -4.68 -1.84 3.17
C ARG A 29 -4.19 -0.42 3.32
N VAL A 30 -5.03 0.42 3.90
CA VAL A 30 -4.73 1.83 4.11
C VAL A 30 -4.85 2.17 5.59
N VAL A 31 -3.86 2.87 6.12
CA VAL A 31 -3.84 3.28 7.53
C VAL A 31 -3.75 4.80 7.60
N SER A 32 -4.75 5.42 8.23
CA SER A 32 -4.76 6.86 8.48
C SER A 32 -3.73 7.28 9.53
N PRO A 33 -3.35 8.57 9.57
CA PRO A 33 -2.56 9.13 10.67
C PRO A 33 -3.20 8.95 12.05
N ASP A 34 -4.54 8.81 12.11
CA ASP A 34 -5.30 8.57 13.35
C ASP A 34 -5.43 7.07 13.70
N VAL A 35 -4.58 6.21 13.13
CA VAL A 35 -4.48 4.76 13.42
C VAL A 35 -5.72 3.94 13.00
N LYS A 36 -6.69 4.54 12.31
CA LYS A 36 -7.76 3.77 11.66
C LYS A 36 -7.23 3.07 10.42
N SER A 37 -7.65 1.83 10.20
CA SER A 37 -7.28 1.06 9.02
C SER A 37 -8.51 0.62 8.22
N TRP A 38 -8.34 0.53 6.90
CA TRP A 38 -9.36 0.05 5.98
C TRP A 38 -8.76 -0.94 5.00
N ILE A 39 -9.61 -1.88 4.56
CA ILE A 39 -9.35 -2.76 3.43
C ILE A 39 -10.18 -2.27 2.26
N ILE A 40 -9.48 -1.88 1.19
CA ILE A 40 -10.04 -1.29 -0.02
C ILE A 40 -9.70 -2.21 -1.18
N TYR A 41 -10.68 -2.47 -2.04
CA TYR A 41 -10.49 -3.24 -3.26
C TYR A 41 -10.31 -2.31 -4.45
N MET A 42 -9.18 -2.46 -5.15
CA MET A 42 -8.83 -1.69 -6.33
C MET A 42 -8.87 -2.59 -7.56
N ARG A 43 -9.28 -2.05 -8.71
CA ARG A 43 -9.25 -2.79 -10.00
C ARG A 43 -7.99 -2.51 -10.79
N GLU A 44 -7.47 -1.30 -10.64
CA GLU A 44 -6.30 -0.80 -11.34
C GLU A 44 -5.30 -0.27 -10.33
N ILE A 45 -4.02 -0.35 -10.68
CA ILE A 45 -2.93 0.20 -9.88
C ILE A 45 -2.71 1.63 -10.39
N PRO A 46 -2.78 2.66 -9.53
CA PRO A 46 -2.55 4.03 -9.94
C PRO A 46 -1.08 4.20 -10.33
N ARG A 47 -0.80 5.16 -11.22
CA ARG A 47 0.59 5.50 -11.55
C ARG A 47 1.38 5.83 -10.31
N ARG A 48 2.67 5.48 -10.30
CA ARG A 48 3.60 5.77 -9.18
C ARG A 48 3.23 5.06 -7.87
N PHE A 49 2.42 4.01 -7.93
CA PHE A 49 2.05 3.21 -6.78
C PHE A 49 3.27 2.61 -6.07
N LYS A 50 3.34 2.81 -4.75
CA LYS A 50 4.30 2.16 -3.84
C LYS A 50 3.64 1.95 -2.49
N LEU A 51 4.21 1.05 -1.66
CA LEU A 51 3.82 1.00 -0.26
C LEU A 51 4.47 2.15 0.52
N GLY A 52 3.80 2.59 1.57
CA GLY A 52 4.21 3.68 2.46
C GLY A 52 3.98 5.08 1.90
N VAL A 53 3.34 5.22 0.73
CA VAL A 53 2.89 6.51 0.18
C VAL A 53 1.54 6.89 0.76
N PHE A 54 1.29 8.19 0.88
CA PHE A 54 0.01 8.73 1.31
C PHE A 54 -0.91 8.93 0.10
N ALA A 55 -2.19 8.58 0.25
CA ALA A 55 -3.17 8.71 -0.82
C ALA A 55 -4.53 9.18 -0.32
N ARG A 56 -5.24 9.90 -1.19
CA ARG A 56 -6.70 10.09 -1.14
C ARG A 56 -7.35 9.01 -1.97
N ILE A 57 -8.29 8.28 -1.38
CA ILE A 57 -9.04 7.23 -2.07
C ILE A 57 -10.52 7.51 -1.93
N LYS A 58 -11.16 7.80 -3.06
CA LYS A 58 -12.61 7.88 -3.13
C LYS A 58 -13.17 6.48 -3.22
N THR A 59 -14.04 6.12 -2.29
CA THR A 59 -14.60 4.78 -2.18
C THR A 59 -16.10 4.75 -2.39
N ILE A 60 -16.58 3.67 -2.97
CA ILE A 60 -17.99 3.29 -3.02
C ILE A 60 -18.16 2.04 -2.14
N VAL A 61 -19.17 2.06 -1.28
CA VAL A 61 -19.48 0.91 -0.42
C VAL A 61 -20.36 -0.07 -1.19
N SER A 62 -19.81 -1.23 -1.54
CA SER A 62 -20.58 -2.33 -2.08
C SER A 62 -21.21 -3.14 -0.95
N LYS A 63 -22.55 -3.22 -0.97
CA LYS A 63 -23.37 -4.05 -0.07
C LYS A 63 -23.79 -5.38 -0.70
N GLN A 64 -23.13 -5.79 -1.77
CA GLN A 64 -23.47 -7.04 -2.48
C GLN A 64 -23.07 -8.31 -1.70
N THR A 65 -22.36 -8.17 -0.58
CA THR A 65 -21.97 -9.24 0.33
C THR A 65 -22.46 -8.94 1.75
N GLU A 66 -22.52 -9.95 2.62
CA GLU A 66 -22.86 -9.77 4.05
C GLU A 66 -21.90 -8.81 4.78
N GLU A 67 -20.68 -8.66 4.27
CA GLU A 67 -19.71 -7.66 4.71
C GLU A 67 -19.67 -6.46 3.75
N GLU A 68 -19.64 -5.25 4.32
CA GLU A 68 -19.42 -4.01 3.57
C GLU A 68 -18.02 -3.99 2.94
N LYS A 69 -17.96 -3.83 1.62
CA LYS A 69 -16.68 -3.75 0.89
C LYS A 69 -16.47 -2.37 0.32
N TYR A 70 -15.35 -1.77 0.69
CA TYR A 70 -14.89 -0.52 0.08
C TYR A 70 -14.24 -0.84 -1.26
N ILE A 71 -14.77 -0.27 -2.33
CA ILE A 71 -14.21 -0.36 -3.67
C ILE A 71 -13.67 1.02 -4.02
N ALA A 72 -12.42 1.10 -4.46
CA ALA A 72 -11.84 2.35 -4.95
C ALA A 72 -12.49 2.73 -6.28
N ASP A 73 -13.02 3.95 -6.33
CA ASP A 73 -13.49 4.64 -7.53
C ASP A 73 -12.36 5.46 -8.14
N GLU A 74 -11.62 6.17 -7.27
CA GLU A 74 -10.49 7.03 -7.65
C GLU A 74 -9.39 6.93 -6.60
N VAL A 75 -8.14 6.93 -7.04
CA VAL A 75 -6.96 6.95 -6.16
C VAL A 75 -6.01 8.04 -6.62
N GLU A 76 -5.70 8.96 -5.71
CA GLU A 76 -4.74 10.04 -5.91
C GLU A 76 -3.60 9.89 -4.90
N ILE A 77 -2.38 9.74 -5.38
CA ILE A 77 -1.18 9.65 -4.55
C ILE A 77 -0.62 11.06 -4.34
N PHE A 78 -0.38 11.43 -3.08
CA PHE A 78 0.18 12.72 -2.71
C PHE A 78 1.70 12.63 -2.58
N GLU A 79 2.43 13.21 -3.54
CA GLU A 79 3.90 13.15 -3.61
C GLU A 79 4.61 14.13 -2.67
N ASP A 80 3.91 15.16 -2.24
CA ASP A 80 4.38 16.16 -1.27
C ASP A 80 4.39 15.62 0.18
N GLN A 81 3.74 14.48 0.41
CA GLN A 81 3.68 13.84 1.73
C GLN A 81 4.89 12.93 1.97
N LYS A 82 5.28 12.81 3.26
CA LYS A 82 6.38 11.95 3.67
C LYS A 82 6.10 10.50 3.27
N THR A 83 6.98 9.91 2.45
CA THR A 83 6.92 8.49 2.12
C THR A 83 7.67 7.67 3.16
N TYR A 84 7.11 6.54 3.58
CA TYR A 84 7.74 5.59 4.49
C TYR A 84 8.21 4.35 3.73
N GLU A 85 9.39 3.87 4.08
CA GLU A 85 9.94 2.66 3.45
C GLU A 85 9.90 1.48 4.42
N PHE A 86 9.78 0.28 3.85
CA PHE A 86 9.99 -0.95 4.59
C PHE A 86 11.46 -1.07 4.96
N VAL A 87 11.71 -1.43 6.22
CA VAL A 87 13.06 -1.63 6.75
C VAL A 87 13.18 -3.04 7.32
N GLU A 88 14.33 -3.67 7.08
CA GLU A 88 14.63 -4.95 7.71
C GLU A 88 14.69 -4.76 9.23
N SER A 89 13.98 -5.63 9.95
CA SER A 89 13.84 -5.59 11.40
C SER A 89 13.91 -6.99 11.97
N ILE A 90 14.37 -7.09 13.22
CA ILE A 90 14.41 -8.32 13.99
C ILE A 90 13.37 -8.18 15.09
N ILE A 91 12.30 -8.97 15.02
CA ILE A 91 11.32 -9.07 16.11
C ILE A 91 11.88 -10.06 17.13
N GLU A 92 12.01 -9.64 18.39
CA GLU A 92 12.58 -10.49 19.45
C GLU A 92 11.49 -11.11 20.32
N GLU A 93 10.43 -10.37 20.60
CA GLU A 93 9.40 -10.81 21.54
C GLU A 93 8.04 -10.22 21.19
N ILE A 94 6.99 -11.00 21.48
CA ILE A 94 5.61 -10.51 21.55
C ILE A 94 5.08 -10.78 22.96
N SER A 95 4.91 -9.72 23.73
CA SER A 95 4.31 -9.80 25.06
C SER A 95 2.80 -9.61 24.93
N ARG A 96 2.03 -10.65 25.28
CA ARG A 96 0.57 -10.66 25.23
C ARG A 96 0.01 -10.37 26.63
N GLY A 97 -0.34 -9.10 26.88
CA GLY A 97 -1.01 -8.64 28.10
C GLY A 97 -2.33 -7.95 27.81
N THR A 98 -2.71 -6.95 28.61
CA THR A 98 -3.85 -6.06 28.33
C THR A 98 -3.70 -5.33 26.98
N VAL A 99 -2.45 -5.06 26.60
CA VAL A 99 -2.07 -4.58 25.27
C VAL A 99 -0.99 -5.53 24.75
N THR A 100 -1.07 -5.92 23.48
CA THR A 100 -0.01 -6.68 22.84
C THR A 100 1.14 -5.75 22.50
N ILE A 101 2.33 -6.06 23.02
CA ILE A 101 3.56 -5.31 22.75
C ILE A 101 4.45 -6.13 21.83
N VAL A 102 4.91 -5.52 20.75
CA VAL A 102 5.90 -6.11 19.84
C VAL A 102 7.23 -5.38 20.04
N SER A 103 8.27 -6.13 20.37
CA SER A 103 9.59 -5.59 20.66
C SER A 103 10.65 -6.17 19.74
N GLY A 104 11.68 -5.39 19.45
CA GLY A 104 12.79 -5.84 18.62
C GLY A 104 13.71 -4.72 18.19
N TRP A 105 14.42 -4.96 17.10
CA TRP A 105 15.43 -4.06 16.55
C TRP A 105 15.07 -3.62 15.15
N ARG A 106 15.19 -2.33 14.91
CA ARG A 106 15.16 -1.71 13.59
C ARG A 106 16.49 -1.01 13.39
N MET A 107 17.28 -1.48 12.42
CA MET A 107 18.68 -1.07 12.30
C MET A 107 19.38 -1.29 13.66
N ASP A 108 20.00 -0.26 14.25
CA ASP A 108 20.67 -0.33 15.55
C ASP A 108 19.85 0.26 16.70
N ARG A 109 18.53 0.41 16.52
CA ARG A 109 17.64 0.98 17.55
C ARG A 109 16.63 -0.06 18.02
N PHE A 110 16.61 -0.26 19.34
CA PHE A 110 15.57 -1.05 19.99
C PHE A 110 14.23 -0.30 19.93
N PHE A 111 13.15 -1.04 19.67
CA PHE A 111 11.78 -0.54 19.77
C PHE A 111 10.94 -1.51 20.60
N SER A 112 9.93 -0.95 21.26
CA SER A 112 8.88 -1.70 21.95
C SER A 112 7.58 -0.93 21.76
N LEU A 113 6.70 -1.46 20.92
CA LEU A 113 5.53 -0.74 20.43
C LEU A 113 4.24 -1.52 20.74
N PRO A 114 3.17 -0.83 21.18
CA PRO A 114 1.86 -1.43 21.26
C PRO A 114 1.32 -1.70 19.86
N VAL A 115 0.81 -2.91 19.64
CA VAL A 115 0.20 -3.32 18.37
C VAL A 115 -1.19 -3.88 18.66
N THR A 116 -2.22 -3.13 18.28
CA THR A 116 -3.63 -3.54 18.38
C THR A 116 -4.15 -4.14 17.08
N ASP A 117 -3.30 -4.19 16.08
CA ASP A 117 -3.65 -4.53 14.71
C ASP A 117 -3.54 -6.04 14.46
N GLU A 118 -4.69 -6.71 14.47
CA GLU A 118 -4.77 -8.16 14.30
C GLU A 118 -4.18 -8.65 12.97
N GLU A 119 -4.20 -7.85 11.89
CA GLU A 119 -3.60 -8.28 10.62
C GLU A 119 -2.07 -8.36 10.71
N ILE A 120 -1.46 -7.46 11.49
CA ILE A 120 -0.02 -7.49 11.80
C ILE A 120 0.27 -8.66 12.74
N LEU A 121 -0.49 -8.79 13.83
CA LEU A 121 -0.27 -9.84 14.83
C LEU A 121 -0.39 -11.25 14.23
N ARG A 122 -1.29 -11.46 13.26
CA ARG A 122 -1.41 -12.74 12.52
C ARG A 122 -0.21 -13.07 11.64
N LYS A 123 0.48 -12.05 11.10
CA LYS A 123 1.68 -12.23 10.30
C LYS A 123 2.92 -12.50 11.18
N LEU A 124 2.88 -12.14 12.47
CA LEU A 124 3.92 -12.45 13.45
C LEU A 124 3.75 -13.86 14.04
N THR A 125 3.94 -14.86 13.21
CA THR A 125 3.90 -16.28 13.61
C THR A 125 5.26 -16.93 13.39
N GLY A 126 5.62 -17.87 14.24
CA GLY A 126 6.89 -18.59 14.17
C GLY A 126 7.74 -18.47 15.44
N GLU A 127 9.00 -18.88 15.33
CA GLU A 127 9.99 -18.79 16.39
C GLU A 127 10.69 -17.43 16.36
N PHE A 128 11.01 -16.90 17.54
CA PHE A 128 11.77 -15.67 17.70
C PHE A 128 13.24 -15.98 18.03
N PRO A 129 14.20 -15.15 17.56
CA PRO A 129 14.01 -13.90 16.85
C PRO A 129 13.60 -14.08 15.37
N LEU A 130 12.67 -13.24 14.91
CA LEU A 130 12.09 -13.30 13.57
C LEU A 130 12.57 -12.12 12.71
N ARG A 131 13.25 -12.42 11.59
CA ARG A 131 13.69 -11.39 10.60
C ARG A 131 12.60 -11.13 9.57
N VAL A 132 12.11 -9.90 9.50
CA VAL A 132 11.02 -9.46 8.62
C VAL A 132 11.24 -8.04 8.12
N MET A 133 10.53 -7.67 7.05
CA MET A 133 10.44 -6.29 6.60
C MET A 133 9.27 -5.63 7.33
N CYS A 134 9.54 -4.54 8.04
CA CYS A 134 8.53 -3.78 8.77
C CYS A 134 8.36 -2.39 8.15
N LEU A 135 7.13 -1.94 8.02
CA LEU A 135 6.82 -0.55 7.69
C LEU A 135 6.46 0.18 8.98
N PHE A 136 7.26 1.19 9.32
CA PHE A 136 7.00 2.05 10.46
C PHE A 136 6.56 3.42 9.98
N ILE A 137 5.49 3.93 10.57
CA ILE A 137 4.92 5.23 10.23
C ILE A 137 4.92 6.10 11.48
N GLU A 138 5.33 7.36 11.35
CA GLU A 138 5.21 8.32 12.45
C GLU A 138 3.78 8.87 12.44
N MET A 139 3.08 8.71 13.56
CA MET A 139 1.70 9.16 13.76
C MET A 139 1.66 10.03 15.02
N GLY A 140 1.39 11.32 14.84
CA GLY A 140 1.41 12.29 15.93
C GLY A 140 2.78 12.39 16.61
N ARG A 141 2.88 11.90 17.85
CA ARG A 141 4.11 11.90 18.65
C ARG A 141 4.81 10.54 18.75
N GLY A 142 4.29 9.51 18.08
CA GLY A 142 4.76 8.13 18.25
C GLY A 142 5.10 7.43 16.93
N LEU A 143 5.92 6.38 17.04
CA LEU A 143 6.17 5.44 15.95
C LEU A 143 5.14 4.31 16.02
N ASN A 144 4.53 3.98 14.88
CA ASN A 144 3.59 2.87 14.77
C ASN A 144 4.16 1.80 13.83
N LEU A 145 4.03 0.53 14.21
CA LEU A 145 4.27 -0.59 13.31
C LEU A 145 3.02 -0.78 12.45
N ALA A 146 3.07 -0.33 11.19
CA ALA A 146 1.89 -0.23 10.34
C ALA A 146 1.71 -1.44 9.40
N SER A 147 2.79 -2.16 9.11
CA SER A 147 2.74 -3.39 8.32
C SER A 147 4.00 -4.22 8.55
N ILE A 148 3.86 -5.52 8.30
CA ILE A 148 4.96 -6.46 8.27
C ILE A 148 4.82 -7.38 7.08
N MET A 149 5.97 -7.79 6.55
CA MET A 149 6.06 -8.67 5.40
C MET A 149 7.30 -9.57 5.54
N PRO A 150 7.18 -10.88 5.32
CA PRO A 150 8.33 -11.76 5.18
C PRO A 150 9.32 -11.23 4.14
N ILE A 151 10.62 -11.33 4.40
CA ILE A 151 11.68 -10.82 3.49
C ILE A 151 11.52 -11.39 2.07
N LYS A 152 11.12 -12.65 1.94
CA LYS A 152 10.88 -13.28 0.64
C LYS A 152 9.71 -12.64 -0.11
N GLU A 153 8.59 -12.39 0.58
CA GLU A 153 7.42 -11.73 0.00
C GLU A 153 7.76 -10.30 -0.41
N TYR A 154 8.49 -9.55 0.42
CA TYR A 154 8.92 -8.20 0.10
C TYR A 154 9.81 -8.13 -1.15
N LYS A 155 10.71 -9.10 -1.32
CA LYS A 155 11.54 -9.18 -2.53
C LYS A 155 10.72 -9.42 -3.80
N VAL A 156 9.71 -10.29 -3.72
CA VAL A 156 8.79 -10.55 -4.85
C VAL A 156 7.99 -9.29 -5.16
N PHE A 157 7.41 -8.67 -4.13
CA PHE A 157 6.62 -7.46 -4.27
C PHE A 157 7.45 -6.30 -4.85
N SER A 158 8.67 -6.08 -4.36
CA SER A 158 9.56 -5.03 -4.85
C SER A 158 9.89 -5.19 -6.34
N ARG A 159 10.19 -6.42 -6.77
CA ARG A 159 10.43 -6.73 -8.20
C ARG A 159 9.18 -6.51 -9.05
N MET A 160 8.00 -6.84 -8.53
CA MET A 160 6.74 -6.60 -9.24
C MET A 160 6.50 -5.10 -9.43
N LEU A 161 6.76 -4.28 -8.41
CA LEU A 161 6.67 -2.82 -8.54
C LEU A 161 7.68 -2.25 -9.54
N GLU A 162 8.91 -2.77 -9.58
CA GLU A 162 9.90 -2.39 -10.58
C GLU A 162 9.41 -2.68 -12.00
N LEU A 163 8.83 -3.87 -12.24
CA LEU A 163 8.27 -4.24 -13.54
C LEU A 163 7.09 -3.34 -13.93
N LEU A 164 6.19 -3.04 -12.98
CA LEU A 164 5.08 -2.11 -13.22
C LEU A 164 5.58 -0.72 -13.60
N ARG A 165 6.60 -0.22 -12.90
CA ARG A 165 7.20 1.08 -13.23
C ARG A 165 7.82 1.10 -14.62
N MET A 166 8.48 0.02 -15.04
CA MET A 166 9.01 -0.09 -16.41
C MET A 166 7.91 -0.09 -17.47
N ILE A 167 6.76 -0.71 -17.18
CA ILE A 167 5.59 -0.68 -18.07
C ILE A 167 5.04 0.75 -18.16
N GLU A 168 4.88 1.43 -17.03
CA GLU A 168 4.44 2.84 -16.99
C GLU A 168 5.39 3.76 -17.79
N GLU A 169 6.71 3.62 -17.58
CA GLU A 169 7.73 4.39 -18.32
C GLU A 169 7.64 4.14 -19.84
N TYR A 170 7.42 2.89 -20.26
CA TYR A 170 7.27 2.52 -21.67
C TYR A 170 6.00 3.09 -22.29
N GLU A 171 4.87 3.05 -21.57
CA GLU A 171 3.60 3.63 -22.02
C GLU A 171 3.74 5.16 -22.21
N GLU A 172 4.37 5.85 -21.25
CA GLU A 172 4.60 7.30 -21.34
C GLU A 172 5.50 7.67 -22.54
N GLU A 173 6.55 6.88 -22.80
CA GLU A 173 7.41 7.11 -23.96
C GLU A 173 6.68 6.84 -25.29
N SER A 174 5.88 5.78 -25.35
CA SER A 174 5.05 5.44 -26.51
C SER A 174 4.02 6.53 -26.82
N ASP A 175 3.35 7.06 -25.79
CA ASP A 175 2.39 8.15 -25.93
C ASP A 175 3.07 9.43 -26.44
N ARG A 176 4.25 9.77 -25.91
CA ARG A 176 5.04 10.92 -26.37
C ARG A 176 5.42 10.79 -27.84
N LEU A 177 5.95 9.64 -28.25
CA LEU A 177 6.34 9.38 -29.64
C LEU A 177 5.14 9.44 -30.60
N SER A 178 3.98 8.94 -30.15
CA SER A 178 2.73 8.99 -30.93
C SER A 178 2.24 10.44 -31.11
N GLN A 179 2.31 11.26 -30.07
CA GLN A 179 1.96 12.68 -30.14
C GLN A 179 2.91 13.48 -31.04
N GLU A 180 4.22 13.23 -30.96
CA GLU A 180 5.22 13.83 -31.84
C GLU A 180 5.00 13.42 -33.30
N GLY A 181 4.72 12.14 -33.55
CA GLY A 181 4.39 11.61 -34.87
C GLY A 181 3.14 12.27 -35.48
N LEU A 182 2.07 12.42 -34.70
CA LEU A 182 0.85 13.12 -35.11
C LEU A 182 1.10 14.62 -35.38
N SER A 183 1.89 15.28 -34.54
CA SER A 183 2.22 16.71 -34.68
C SER A 183 3.03 16.97 -35.96
N ASN A 184 4.00 16.12 -36.26
CA ASN A 184 4.79 16.18 -37.49
C ASN A 184 3.93 15.92 -38.74
N LEU A 185 2.96 14.99 -38.65
CA LEU A 185 2.01 14.71 -39.73
C LEU A 185 1.11 15.92 -40.00
N ILE A 186 0.58 16.56 -38.96
CA ILE A 186 -0.26 17.77 -39.09
C ILE A 186 0.51 18.93 -39.72
N GLN A 187 1.78 19.15 -39.32
CA GLN A 187 2.65 20.17 -39.93
C GLN A 187 2.97 19.86 -41.40
N SER A 188 3.05 18.58 -41.79
CA SER A 188 3.27 18.19 -43.19
C SER A 188 2.03 18.38 -44.08
N ILE A 189 0.83 18.42 -43.50
CA ILE A 189 -0.45 18.58 -44.21
C ILE A 189 -0.90 20.05 -44.25
N ASN A 190 -0.48 20.88 -43.28
CA ASN A 190 -0.67 22.34 -43.25
C ASN A 190 0.69 23.06 -43.12
N PRO A 191 1.45 23.21 -44.23
CA PRO A 191 2.73 23.93 -44.22
C PRO A 191 2.59 25.44 -44.06
#